data_AF-A0A3Q8XDU6-F1
#
_entry.id   AF-A0A3Q8XDU6-F1
#
_cell.length_a   1.000
_cell.length_b   1.000
_cell.length_c   1.000
_cell.angle_alpha   90.00
_cell.angle_beta   90.00
_cell.angle_gamma   90.00
#
_symmetry.space_group_name_H-M   'P 1'
#
loop_
_entity.id
_entity.type
_entity.pdbx_description
1 polymer ?
#
loop_
_entity_poly.entity_id
_entity_poly.type
_entity_poly.pdbx_seq_one_letter_code
_entity_poly.pdbx_strand_id
1 'polypeptide(L)'
;MKQQQGSVLIITVVVLFAATMISLYAMRGTIFQDKMTANINNKVITTNAAEDGATQFLNWLNGQFKLSGGGWPTGTTKQNWNTSAGIPNTNSETLTVNSGNNGYYWIKTNQNIAGCTTANTNPCWDDTNKIVTVQVTGNLIKTSGSATKILGESVYQIKIKGQFPGAVKLPDLPAALTLGGTVNSFQGKNSNNFKIDGQNKLSIATMNSSANTVLDGIPQNRRDSDHYSGGADCPTGSGACVKNTDLGIWGDANKVMALVDSIKTASGVTYINGSVSGKLSDHVPSCAGIVIIQGDYSPNGNQCDFKGVMLILGGSFNGSGGGNTAIRGAIYVANIQESSPGTYSFGNVSTDISGGGNMSVTYDASFLGGDPNDPFAGSGPIKTTVLAWNDVL
;
A
#
# COMPACT_ATOMS: atom_id res chain seq x y z
N MET A 1 -70.64 34.56 -66.17
CA MET A 1 -70.36 34.04 -64.81
C MET A 1 -69.82 32.59 -64.76
N LYS A 2 -69.50 31.91 -65.88
CA LYS A 2 -69.03 30.49 -65.85
C LYS A 2 -67.50 30.28 -65.81
N GLN A 3 -66.68 31.29 -66.09
CA GLN A 3 -65.20 31.17 -66.07
C GLN A 3 -64.58 31.27 -64.66
N GLN A 4 -65.29 31.81 -63.67
CA GLN A 4 -64.76 31.93 -62.29
C GLN A 4 -64.81 30.61 -61.51
N GLN A 5 -65.69 29.67 -61.86
CA GLN A 5 -65.82 28.39 -61.13
C GLN A 5 -64.63 27.44 -61.39
N GLY A 6 -64.01 27.48 -62.57
CA GLY A 6 -62.83 26.66 -62.90
C GLY A 6 -61.56 27.13 -62.17
N SER A 7 -61.32 28.44 -62.12
CA SER A 7 -60.16 29.01 -61.42
C SER A 7 -60.23 28.80 -59.91
N VAL A 8 -61.41 28.91 -59.30
CA VAL A 8 -61.60 28.64 -57.87
C VAL A 8 -61.30 27.17 -57.55
N LEU A 9 -61.73 26.23 -58.40
CA LEU A 9 -61.44 24.80 -58.19
C LEU A 9 -59.92 24.53 -58.23
N ILE A 10 -59.21 25.09 -59.20
CA ILE A 10 -57.76 24.92 -59.35
C ILE A 10 -57.02 25.53 -58.15
N ILE A 11 -57.38 26.75 -57.72
CA ILE A 11 -56.77 27.39 -56.56
C ILE A 11 -57.03 26.57 -55.29
N THR A 12 -58.26 26.06 -55.11
CA THR A 12 -58.60 25.24 -53.95
C THR A 12 -57.78 23.95 -53.91
N VAL A 13 -57.58 23.28 -55.05
CA VAL A 13 -56.76 22.07 -55.16
C VAL A 13 -55.28 22.36 -54.88
N VAL A 14 -54.73 23.45 -55.42
CA VAL A 14 -53.33 23.83 -55.17
C VAL A 14 -53.10 24.17 -53.70
N VAL A 15 -54.04 24.88 -53.07
CA VAL A 15 -53.97 25.20 -51.63
C VAL A 15 -54.11 23.94 -50.78
N LEU A 16 -55.01 23.02 -51.13
CA LEU A 16 -55.13 21.73 -50.44
C LEU A 16 -53.84 20.90 -50.56
N PHE A 17 -53.24 20.89 -51.74
CA PHE A 17 -51.99 20.18 -52.00
C PHE A 17 -50.82 20.79 -51.21
N ALA A 18 -50.73 22.12 -51.15
CA ALA A 18 -49.75 22.81 -50.34
C ALA A 18 -49.96 22.53 -48.83
N ALA A 19 -51.20 22.61 -48.34
CA ALA A 19 -51.53 22.35 -46.94
C ALA A 19 -51.25 20.90 -46.52
N THR A 20 -51.55 19.93 -47.40
CA THR A 20 -51.22 18.51 -47.16
C THR A 20 -49.73 18.25 -47.20
N MET A 21 -48.97 18.87 -48.12
CA MET A 21 -47.50 18.78 -48.10
C MET A 21 -46.91 19.34 -46.81
N ILE A 22 -47.35 20.53 -46.37
CA ILE A 22 -46.86 21.16 -45.13
C ILE A 22 -47.16 20.25 -43.93
N SER A 23 -48.37 19.69 -43.86
CA SER A 23 -48.76 18.78 -42.78
C SER A 23 -47.92 17.49 -42.76
N LEU A 24 -47.64 16.90 -43.93
CA LEU A 24 -46.77 15.71 -44.04
C LEU A 24 -45.32 16.00 -43.66
N TYR A 25 -44.79 17.16 -44.05
CA TYR A 25 -43.45 17.60 -43.65
C TYR A 25 -43.35 17.88 -42.15
N ALA A 26 -44.37 18.50 -41.56
CA ALA A 26 -44.45 18.72 -40.13
C ALA A 26 -44.49 17.39 -39.34
N MET A 27 -45.33 16.44 -39.74
CA MET A 27 -45.41 15.11 -39.10
C MET A 27 -44.10 14.33 -39.20
N ARG A 28 -43.41 14.39 -40.35
CA ARG A 28 -42.07 13.78 -40.49
C ARG A 28 -41.06 14.44 -39.55
N GLY A 29 -41.06 15.77 -39.48
CA GLY A 29 -40.20 16.53 -38.56
C GLY A 29 -40.40 16.13 -37.10
N THR A 30 -41.65 16.04 -36.64
CA THR A 30 -41.98 15.63 -35.27
C THR A 30 -41.53 14.20 -34.97
N ILE A 31 -41.77 13.24 -35.87
CA ILE A 31 -41.34 11.84 -35.67
C ILE A 31 -39.81 11.73 -35.60
N PHE A 32 -39.07 12.48 -36.42
CA PHE A 32 -37.61 12.51 -36.35
C PHE A 32 -37.11 13.14 -35.05
N GLN A 33 -37.73 14.24 -34.61
CA GLN A 33 -37.41 14.90 -33.33
C GLN A 33 -37.70 13.98 -32.14
N ASP A 34 -38.82 13.28 -32.14
CA ASP A 34 -39.19 12.33 -31.07
C ASP A 34 -38.20 11.15 -31.02
N LYS A 35 -37.84 10.59 -32.18
CA LYS A 35 -36.82 9.53 -32.26
C LYS A 35 -35.44 10.00 -31.82
N MET A 36 -35.05 11.22 -32.21
CA MET A 36 -33.79 11.82 -31.78
C MET A 36 -33.77 12.06 -30.27
N THR A 37 -34.86 12.59 -29.72
CA THR A 37 -35.01 12.81 -28.28
C THR A 37 -34.99 11.49 -27.50
N ALA A 38 -35.67 10.46 -28.00
CA ALA A 38 -35.63 9.12 -27.41
C ALA A 38 -34.22 8.52 -27.44
N ASN A 39 -33.48 8.70 -28.54
CA ASN A 39 -32.11 8.21 -28.65
C ASN A 39 -31.15 8.95 -27.71
N ILE A 40 -31.29 10.28 -27.60
CA ILE A 40 -30.55 11.09 -26.62
C ILE A 40 -30.85 10.60 -25.19
N ASN A 41 -32.13 10.41 -24.86
CA ASN A 41 -32.52 9.93 -23.54
C ASN A 41 -31.95 8.52 -23.25
N ASN A 42 -32.00 7.61 -24.21
CA ASN A 42 -31.41 6.29 -24.08
C ASN A 42 -29.90 6.37 -23.84
N LYS A 43 -29.17 7.23 -24.58
CA LYS A 43 -27.74 7.45 -24.41
C LYS A 43 -27.41 8.06 -23.05
N VAL A 44 -28.27 8.95 -22.51
CA VAL A 44 -28.12 9.49 -21.16
C VAL A 44 -28.26 8.39 -20.11
N ILE A 45 -29.26 7.52 -20.22
CA ILE A 45 -29.46 6.43 -19.25
C ILE A 45 -28.28 5.44 -19.29
N THR A 46 -27.82 5.03 -20.48
CA THR A 46 -26.69 4.11 -20.61
C THR A 46 -25.39 4.70 -20.08
N THR A 47 -25.18 6.00 -20.33
CA THR A 47 -24.02 6.75 -19.81
C THR A 47 -24.05 6.82 -18.28
N ASN A 48 -25.17 7.27 -17.71
CA ASN A 48 -25.31 7.37 -16.25
C ASN A 48 -25.13 6.01 -15.56
N ALA A 49 -25.65 4.92 -16.16
CA ALA A 49 -25.44 3.57 -15.64
C ALA A 49 -23.95 3.19 -15.64
N ALA A 50 -23.24 3.44 -16.75
CA ALA A 50 -21.80 3.15 -16.84
C ALA A 50 -20.98 3.96 -15.82
N GLU A 51 -21.32 5.25 -15.64
CA GLU A 51 -20.66 6.13 -14.67
C GLU A 51 -20.91 5.72 -13.21
N ASP A 52 -22.13 5.28 -12.89
CA ASP A 52 -22.43 4.73 -11.57
C ASP A 52 -21.61 3.45 -11.33
N GLY A 53 -21.58 2.52 -12.28
CA GLY A 53 -20.75 1.33 -12.18
C GLY A 53 -19.26 1.61 -12.01
N ALA A 54 -18.75 2.61 -12.72
CA ALA A 54 -17.38 3.11 -12.57
C ALA A 54 -17.11 3.69 -11.17
N THR A 55 -18.08 4.42 -10.61
CA THR A 55 -18.02 4.95 -9.24
C THR A 55 -18.06 3.84 -8.20
N GLN A 56 -18.92 2.83 -8.37
CA GLN A 56 -18.98 1.66 -7.51
C GLN A 56 -17.66 0.88 -7.54
N PHE A 57 -17.06 0.71 -8.73
CA PHE A 57 -15.74 0.10 -8.85
C PHE A 57 -14.66 0.88 -8.12
N LEU A 58 -14.62 2.21 -8.24
CA LEU A 58 -13.66 3.05 -7.53
C LEU A 58 -13.80 2.91 -6.01
N ASN A 59 -15.04 2.91 -5.50
CA ASN A 59 -15.32 2.72 -4.07
C ASN A 59 -14.90 1.33 -3.59
N TRP A 60 -15.23 0.29 -4.35
CA TRP A 60 -14.81 -1.07 -4.08
C TRP A 60 -13.28 -1.21 -4.05
N LEU A 61 -12.60 -0.68 -5.07
CA LEU A 61 -11.14 -0.73 -5.19
C LEU A 61 -10.45 -0.05 -4.00
N ASN A 62 -10.96 1.12 -3.59
CA ASN A 62 -10.50 1.81 -2.39
C ASN A 62 -10.69 0.98 -1.12
N GLY A 63 -11.84 0.30 -0.98
CA GLY A 63 -12.09 -0.61 0.13
C GLY A 63 -11.12 -1.80 0.14
N GLN A 64 -10.88 -2.40 -1.03
CA GLN A 64 -9.97 -3.53 -1.18
C GLN A 64 -8.52 -3.18 -0.82
N PHE A 65 -8.01 -2.03 -1.27
CA PHE A 65 -6.68 -1.57 -0.88
C PHE A 65 -6.52 -1.37 0.64
N LYS A 66 -7.58 -0.92 1.34
CA LYS A 66 -7.57 -0.81 2.80
C LYS A 66 -7.55 -2.17 3.47
N LEU A 67 -8.35 -3.12 2.99
CA LEU A 67 -8.43 -4.49 3.54
C LEU A 67 -7.15 -5.29 3.32
N SER A 68 -6.40 -5.04 2.24
CA SER A 68 -5.13 -5.71 1.94
C SER A 68 -3.90 -5.14 2.65
N GLY A 69 -4.09 -4.39 3.74
CA GLY A 69 -2.99 -3.81 4.52
C GLY A 69 -2.32 -2.59 3.86
N GLY A 70 -2.98 -1.96 2.89
CA GLY A 70 -2.53 -0.69 2.31
C GLY A 70 -1.41 -0.76 1.28
N GLY A 71 -1.06 -1.95 0.80
CA GLY A 71 -0.13 -2.17 -0.30
C GLY A 71 -0.80 -2.44 -1.65
N TRP A 72 -0.01 -2.37 -2.73
CA TRP A 72 -0.43 -2.84 -4.06
C TRP A 72 -0.64 -4.37 -4.04
N PRO A 73 -1.72 -4.90 -4.62
CA PRO A 73 -1.99 -6.34 -4.61
C PRO A 73 -0.94 -7.13 -5.39
N THR A 74 -0.53 -8.27 -4.84
CA THR A 74 0.43 -9.20 -5.47
C THR A 74 -0.09 -10.63 -5.45
N GLY A 75 0.41 -11.48 -6.37
CA GLY A 75 0.14 -12.93 -6.36
C GLY A 75 -1.35 -13.29 -6.37
N THR A 76 -1.75 -14.18 -5.47
CA THR A 76 -3.11 -14.72 -5.34
C THR A 76 -4.16 -13.64 -5.03
N THR A 77 -3.81 -12.60 -4.26
CA THR A 77 -4.72 -11.49 -3.97
C THR A 77 -5.15 -10.77 -5.24
N LYS A 78 -4.20 -10.49 -6.15
CA LYS A 78 -4.50 -9.87 -7.45
C LYS A 78 -5.32 -10.80 -8.34
N GLN A 79 -5.00 -12.10 -8.34
CA GLN A 79 -5.79 -13.09 -9.10
C GLN A 79 -7.24 -13.12 -8.63
N ASN A 80 -7.48 -13.11 -7.32
CA ASN A 80 -8.82 -13.06 -6.76
C ASN A 80 -9.55 -11.77 -7.14
N TRP A 81 -8.86 -10.64 -7.27
CA TRP A 81 -9.48 -9.38 -7.68
C TRP A 81 -9.83 -9.30 -9.17
N ASN A 82 -9.42 -10.29 -9.97
CA ASN A 82 -9.83 -10.43 -11.37
C ASN A 82 -10.97 -11.43 -11.57
N THR A 83 -11.18 -12.33 -10.61
CA THR A 83 -12.10 -13.47 -10.75
C THR A 83 -13.15 -13.58 -9.65
N SER A 84 -13.01 -12.83 -8.55
CA SER A 84 -13.94 -12.93 -7.42
C SER A 84 -15.29 -12.29 -7.73
N ALA A 85 -16.34 -12.88 -7.15
CA ALA A 85 -17.68 -12.30 -7.00
C ALA A 85 -17.71 -10.96 -6.22
N GLY A 86 -16.54 -10.45 -5.80
CA GLY A 86 -16.40 -9.20 -5.07
C GLY A 86 -16.36 -7.96 -5.96
N ILE A 87 -15.95 -8.07 -7.23
CA ILE A 87 -15.98 -6.91 -8.15
C ILE A 87 -17.45 -6.48 -8.34
N PRO A 88 -17.80 -5.18 -8.25
CA PRO A 88 -19.16 -4.72 -8.41
C PRO A 88 -19.78 -5.18 -9.73
N ASN A 89 -20.80 -6.04 -9.61
CA ASN A 89 -21.60 -6.59 -10.69
C ASN A 89 -20.79 -7.16 -11.88
N THR A 90 -19.97 -8.20 -11.60
CA THR A 90 -19.44 -9.07 -12.64
C THR A 90 -20.57 -9.75 -13.40
N ASN A 91 -20.48 -9.85 -14.73
CA ASN A 91 -21.52 -10.42 -15.58
C ASN A 91 -22.15 -11.71 -15.00
N SER A 92 -23.32 -11.59 -14.39
CA SER A 92 -24.09 -12.73 -13.85
C SER A 92 -25.04 -13.32 -14.89
N GLU A 93 -24.95 -12.85 -16.16
CA GLU A 93 -25.87 -13.13 -17.26
C GLU A 93 -27.33 -12.74 -16.97
N THR A 94 -27.58 -12.14 -15.81
CA THR A 94 -28.91 -11.79 -15.30
C THR A 94 -29.09 -10.27 -15.37
N LEU A 95 -29.87 -9.82 -16.36
CA LEU A 95 -30.16 -8.40 -16.58
C LEU A 95 -31.17 -7.87 -15.54
N THR A 96 -30.65 -7.30 -14.46
CA THR A 96 -31.44 -6.71 -13.37
C THR A 96 -31.07 -5.26 -13.18
N VAL A 97 -32.06 -4.36 -13.06
CA VAL A 97 -31.79 -2.93 -12.90
C VAL A 97 -30.96 -2.71 -11.64
N ASN A 98 -29.81 -2.06 -11.78
CA ASN A 98 -28.89 -1.79 -10.68
C ASN A 98 -28.43 -0.32 -10.62
N SER A 99 -28.97 0.53 -11.50
CA SER A 99 -28.69 1.96 -11.53
C SER A 99 -29.89 2.74 -12.07
N GLY A 100 -30.39 3.69 -11.28
CA GLY A 100 -31.49 4.59 -11.67
C GLY A 100 -32.74 3.88 -12.22
N ASN A 101 -33.38 4.51 -13.21
CA ASN A 101 -34.53 3.94 -13.90
C ASN A 101 -34.09 3.16 -15.14
N ASN A 102 -34.24 1.83 -15.11
CA ASN A 102 -33.92 0.92 -16.22
C ASN A 102 -32.43 0.82 -16.60
N GLY A 103 -31.53 1.43 -15.84
CA GLY A 103 -30.09 1.32 -16.04
C GLY A 103 -29.52 0.04 -15.47
N TYR A 104 -28.63 -0.59 -16.23
CA TYR A 104 -27.90 -1.78 -15.84
C TYR A 104 -26.43 -1.63 -16.21
N TYR A 105 -25.53 -1.62 -15.24
CA TYR A 105 -24.08 -1.66 -15.50
C TYR A 105 -23.48 -3.01 -15.15
N TRP A 106 -22.40 -3.38 -15.81
CA TRP A 106 -21.63 -4.57 -15.46
C TRP A 106 -20.16 -4.45 -15.87
N ILE A 107 -19.33 -5.30 -15.28
CA ILE A 107 -17.90 -5.40 -15.59
C ILE A 107 -17.63 -6.78 -16.17
N LYS A 108 -17.26 -6.80 -17.45
CA LYS A 108 -16.92 -8.04 -18.17
C LYS A 108 -15.49 -8.42 -17.86
N THR A 109 -15.27 -9.43 -17.02
CA THR A 109 -13.91 -9.74 -16.52
C THR A 109 -12.94 -10.25 -17.57
N ASN A 110 -13.47 -10.86 -18.64
CA ASN A 110 -12.68 -11.37 -19.77
C ASN A 110 -12.63 -10.41 -20.98
N GLN A 111 -13.00 -9.13 -20.80
CA GLN A 111 -12.91 -8.14 -21.86
C GLN A 111 -11.44 -7.77 -22.14
N ASN A 112 -11.07 -7.68 -23.41
CA ASN A 112 -9.74 -7.24 -23.80
C ASN A 112 -9.65 -5.70 -23.77
N ILE A 113 -8.81 -5.16 -22.90
CA ILE A 113 -8.54 -3.71 -22.81
C ILE A 113 -7.28 -3.39 -23.61
N ALA A 114 -7.38 -2.44 -24.55
CA ALA A 114 -6.25 -2.01 -25.36
C ALA A 114 -5.10 -1.45 -24.48
N GLY A 115 -3.87 -1.93 -24.72
CA GLY A 115 -2.70 -1.57 -23.94
C GLY A 115 -2.53 -2.37 -22.64
N CYS A 116 -3.40 -3.36 -22.37
CA CYS A 116 -3.16 -4.28 -21.27
C CYS A 116 -2.06 -5.29 -21.61
N THR A 117 -1.19 -5.57 -20.63
CA THR A 117 -0.12 -6.58 -20.76
C THR A 117 -0.69 -8.00 -20.86
N THR A 118 -1.83 -8.24 -20.22
CA THR A 118 -2.52 -9.54 -20.24
C THR A 118 -3.79 -9.41 -21.08
N ALA A 119 -3.90 -10.23 -22.13
CA ALA A 119 -5.09 -10.26 -22.97
C ALA A 119 -6.32 -10.74 -22.18
N ASN A 120 -7.52 -10.34 -22.62
CA ASN A 120 -8.81 -10.78 -22.07
C ASN A 120 -8.90 -10.61 -20.55
N THR A 121 -8.42 -9.47 -20.03
CA THR A 121 -8.38 -9.18 -18.60
C THR A 121 -8.94 -7.79 -18.34
N ASN A 122 -10.00 -7.74 -17.52
CA ASN A 122 -10.63 -6.51 -17.04
C ASN A 122 -11.08 -6.75 -15.58
N PRO A 123 -10.59 -6.01 -14.59
CA PRO A 123 -9.68 -4.86 -14.69
C PRO A 123 -8.26 -5.24 -15.15
N CYS A 124 -7.66 -4.37 -15.94
CA CYS A 124 -6.26 -4.45 -16.34
C CYS A 124 -5.35 -3.78 -15.30
N TRP A 125 -4.27 -4.47 -14.91
CA TRP A 125 -3.34 -4.01 -13.88
C TRP A 125 -1.97 -3.68 -14.47
N ASP A 126 -1.52 -2.44 -14.28
CA ASP A 126 -0.15 -2.00 -14.51
C ASP A 126 0.59 -1.95 -13.18
N ASP A 127 1.32 -3.02 -12.88
CA ASP A 127 2.09 -3.15 -11.64
C ASP A 127 3.26 -2.18 -11.56
N THR A 128 3.77 -1.68 -12.69
CA THR A 128 4.93 -0.78 -12.75
C THR A 128 4.52 0.62 -12.32
N ASN A 129 3.46 1.15 -12.94
CA ASN A 129 3.00 2.52 -12.67
C ASN A 129 1.93 2.60 -11.58
N LYS A 130 1.51 1.45 -11.03
CA LYS A 130 0.43 1.33 -10.03
C LYS A 130 -0.89 1.87 -10.54
N ILE A 131 -1.24 1.51 -11.78
CA ILE A 131 -2.45 1.96 -12.47
C ILE A 131 -3.38 0.77 -12.70
N VAL A 132 -4.66 0.96 -12.42
CA VAL A 132 -5.74 0.03 -12.76
C VAL A 132 -6.58 0.66 -13.86
N THR A 133 -6.80 -0.06 -14.95
CA THR A 133 -7.74 0.34 -16.01
C THR A 133 -8.91 -0.63 -16.02
N VAL A 134 -10.13 -0.13 -15.93
CA VAL A 134 -11.35 -0.96 -15.99
C VAL A 134 -12.28 -0.40 -17.05
N GLN A 135 -12.96 -1.29 -17.77
CA GLN A 135 -14.07 -0.95 -18.66
C GLN A 135 -15.38 -1.40 -18.04
N VAL A 136 -16.33 -0.48 -17.96
CA VAL A 136 -17.67 -0.68 -17.41
C VAL A 136 -18.69 -0.47 -18.52
N THR A 137 -19.58 -1.43 -18.72
CA THR A 137 -20.62 -1.36 -19.74
C THR A 137 -21.94 -0.99 -19.08
N GLY A 138 -22.50 0.16 -19.44
CA GLY A 138 -23.84 0.60 -19.05
C GLY A 138 -24.86 0.32 -20.14
N ASN A 139 -26.01 -0.24 -19.75
CA ASN A 139 -27.08 -0.65 -20.63
C ASN A 139 -28.40 -0.03 -20.18
N LEU A 140 -29.25 0.29 -21.16
CA LEU A 140 -30.67 0.51 -20.92
C LEU A 140 -31.37 -0.83 -21.12
N ILE A 141 -31.98 -1.36 -20.06
CA ILE A 141 -32.73 -2.61 -20.12
C ILE A 141 -34.22 -2.36 -20.02
N LYS A 142 -35.02 -3.11 -20.76
CA LYS A 142 -36.48 -3.08 -20.65
C LYS A 142 -37.01 -4.49 -20.53
N THR A 143 -37.77 -4.72 -19.46
CA THR A 143 -38.47 -5.98 -19.22
C THR A 143 -39.86 -5.92 -19.82
N SER A 144 -40.21 -6.93 -20.61
CA SER A 144 -41.55 -7.11 -21.17
C SER A 144 -41.95 -8.57 -20.98
N GLY A 145 -42.86 -8.83 -20.04
CA GLY A 145 -43.17 -10.20 -19.62
C GLY A 145 -41.97 -10.86 -18.95
N SER A 146 -41.58 -12.06 -19.40
CA SER A 146 -40.43 -12.82 -18.87
C SER A 146 -39.09 -12.50 -19.55
N ALA A 147 -39.05 -11.59 -20.52
CA ALA A 147 -37.84 -11.27 -21.28
C ALA A 147 -37.35 -9.83 -20.98
N THR A 148 -36.07 -9.71 -20.63
CA THR A 148 -35.36 -8.43 -20.52
C THR A 148 -34.50 -8.22 -21.77
N LYS A 149 -34.64 -7.07 -22.42
CA LYS A 149 -33.87 -6.70 -23.63
C LYS A 149 -33.00 -5.47 -23.37
N ILE A 150 -31.84 -5.43 -23.99
CA ILE A 150 -30.96 -4.24 -24.06
C ILE A 150 -31.45 -3.35 -25.21
N LEU A 151 -31.65 -2.07 -24.93
CA LEU A 151 -32.14 -1.05 -25.88
C LEU A 151 -31.08 0.00 -26.25
N GLY A 152 -29.97 0.01 -25.54
CA GLY A 152 -28.83 0.89 -25.77
C GLY A 152 -27.66 0.47 -24.90
N GLU A 153 -26.46 0.85 -25.32
CA GLU A 153 -25.19 0.53 -24.65
C GLU A 153 -24.28 1.76 -24.64
N SER A 154 -23.46 1.89 -23.59
CA SER A 154 -22.32 2.80 -23.54
C SER A 154 -21.23 2.16 -22.71
N VAL A 155 -19.96 2.39 -23.07
CA VAL A 155 -18.82 1.78 -22.38
C VAL A 155 -17.92 2.88 -21.89
N TYR A 156 -17.71 2.92 -20.58
CA TYR A 156 -16.80 3.86 -19.95
C TYR A 156 -15.51 3.16 -19.58
N GLN A 157 -14.39 3.81 -19.88
CA GLN A 157 -13.08 3.39 -19.41
C GLN A 157 -12.57 4.38 -18.38
N ILE A 158 -12.23 3.85 -17.21
CA ILE A 158 -11.61 4.63 -16.15
C ILE A 158 -10.19 4.12 -15.90
N LYS A 159 -9.27 5.06 -15.71
CA LYS A 159 -7.88 4.78 -15.30
C LYS A 159 -7.69 5.34 -13.92
N ILE A 160 -7.34 4.47 -12.97
CA ILE A 160 -7.18 4.82 -11.56
C ILE A 160 -5.72 4.56 -11.17
N LYS A 161 -5.01 5.60 -10.74
CA LYS A 161 -3.68 5.46 -10.14
C LYS A 161 -3.83 5.25 -8.64
N GLY A 162 -3.31 4.13 -8.15
CA GLY A 162 -3.14 3.92 -6.72
C GLY A 162 -1.86 4.61 -6.25
N GLN A 163 -1.99 5.54 -5.32
CA GLN A 163 -0.90 6.09 -4.54
C GLN A 163 -0.91 5.38 -3.19
N PHE A 164 -0.03 4.41 -3.08
CA PHE A 164 0.20 3.68 -1.84
C PHE A 164 1.23 4.47 -1.07
N PRO A 165 0.86 5.05 0.07
CA PRO A 165 1.87 5.55 0.97
C PRO A 165 2.88 4.43 1.26
N GLY A 166 4.17 4.66 1.01
CA GLY A 166 5.23 3.80 1.49
C GLY A 166 5.07 3.59 3.00
N ALA A 167 5.31 2.35 3.44
CA ALA A 167 5.50 2.06 4.86
C ALA A 167 6.45 3.10 5.48
N VAL A 168 6.19 3.53 6.72
CA VAL A 168 7.13 4.38 7.47
C VAL A 168 8.52 3.77 7.30
N LYS A 169 9.46 4.55 6.79
CA LYS A 169 10.86 4.15 6.71
C LYS A 169 11.62 4.92 7.76
N LEU A 170 12.34 4.20 8.60
CA LEU A 170 13.25 4.87 9.52
C LEU A 170 14.47 5.38 8.76
N PRO A 171 15.13 6.46 9.24
CA PRO A 171 16.43 6.85 8.73
C PRO A 171 17.43 5.69 8.81
N ASP A 172 18.37 5.66 7.88
CA ASP A 172 19.37 4.59 7.81
C ASP A 172 20.07 4.40 9.15
N LEU A 173 20.17 3.15 9.60
CA LEU A 173 21.01 2.77 10.73
C LEU A 173 22.43 2.49 10.22
N PRO A 174 23.48 2.85 10.99
CA PRO A 174 24.86 2.63 10.58
C PRO A 174 25.30 1.15 10.67
N ALA A 175 24.49 0.27 11.28
CA ALA A 175 24.80 -1.13 11.50
C ALA A 175 23.55 -2.03 11.63
N ALA A 176 23.75 -3.35 11.56
CA ALA A 176 22.75 -4.35 11.95
C ALA A 176 22.31 -4.20 13.42
N LEU A 177 23.27 -3.97 14.31
CA LEU A 177 23.04 -3.60 15.71
C LEU A 177 23.67 -2.24 16.00
N THR A 178 22.87 -1.25 16.37
CA THR A 178 23.34 0.08 16.73
C THR A 178 23.10 0.33 18.20
N LEU A 179 24.14 0.71 18.94
CA LEU A 179 24.07 1.00 20.37
C LEU A 179 24.27 2.52 20.60
N GLY A 180 23.21 3.20 21.01
CA GLY A 180 23.20 4.64 21.27
C GLY A 180 23.54 4.96 22.73
N GLY A 181 24.38 5.96 22.97
CA GLY A 181 24.89 6.30 24.30
C GLY A 181 26.15 5.52 24.68
N THR A 182 26.41 5.42 25.98
CA THR A 182 27.59 4.72 26.52
C THR A 182 27.26 3.25 26.77
N VAL A 183 28.03 2.33 26.18
CA VAL A 183 27.87 0.89 26.43
C VAL A 183 28.62 0.53 27.70
N ASN A 184 27.88 0.16 28.75
CA ASN A 184 28.44 -0.28 30.01
C ASN A 184 28.84 -1.76 29.96
N SER A 185 28.03 -2.59 29.27
CA SER A 185 28.29 -4.02 29.14
C SER A 185 27.76 -4.58 27.84
N PHE A 186 28.54 -5.48 27.25
CA PHE A 186 28.15 -6.29 26.11
C PHE A 186 28.56 -7.73 26.38
N GLN A 187 27.69 -8.70 26.07
CA GLN A 187 28.03 -10.12 26.12
C GLN A 187 27.59 -10.81 24.83
N GLY A 188 28.57 -11.17 24.01
CA GLY A 188 28.36 -11.88 22.75
C GLY A 188 28.13 -13.38 22.95
N LYS A 189 27.49 -14.00 21.96
CA LYS A 189 27.21 -15.45 21.98
C LYS A 189 28.43 -16.28 21.63
N ASN A 190 28.59 -17.45 22.28
CA ASN A 190 29.66 -18.41 21.97
C ASN A 190 29.22 -19.53 21.01
N SER A 191 28.04 -19.44 20.40
CA SER A 191 27.55 -20.41 19.41
C SER A 191 28.24 -20.24 18.06
N ASN A 192 28.57 -21.35 17.38
CA ASN A 192 29.14 -21.34 16.02
C ASN A 192 28.15 -20.83 14.96
N ASN A 193 26.83 -20.92 15.23
CA ASN A 193 25.80 -20.51 14.27
C ASN A 193 25.28 -19.09 14.56
N PHE A 194 25.88 -18.39 15.52
CA PHE A 194 25.51 -17.02 15.83
C PHE A 194 26.10 -16.07 14.79
N LYS A 195 25.31 -15.12 14.31
CA LYS A 195 25.82 -14.11 13.36
C LYS A 195 25.14 -12.75 13.51
N ILE A 196 25.93 -11.67 13.48
CA ILE A 196 25.45 -10.33 13.20
C ILE A 196 26.08 -9.89 11.87
N ASP A 197 25.27 -9.86 10.82
CA ASP A 197 25.66 -9.54 9.48
C ASP A 197 25.21 -8.13 9.09
N GLY A 198 26.16 -7.20 9.07
CA GLY A 198 25.98 -5.82 8.64
C GLY A 198 25.71 -5.67 7.15
N GLN A 199 25.89 -6.72 6.33
CA GLN A 199 25.84 -6.65 4.86
C GLN A 199 26.79 -5.57 4.33
N ASN A 200 26.25 -4.46 3.80
CA ASN A 200 27.02 -3.32 3.31
C ASN A 200 27.29 -2.26 4.40
N LYS A 201 26.82 -2.45 5.63
CA LYS A 201 27.02 -1.61 6.82
C LYS A 201 27.90 -2.33 7.85
N LEU A 202 28.11 -1.72 9.02
CA LEU A 202 28.82 -2.38 10.13
C LEU A 202 27.98 -3.51 10.74
N SER A 203 28.62 -4.51 11.39
CA SER A 203 27.86 -5.48 12.20
C SER A 203 27.33 -4.80 13.46
N ILE A 204 28.19 -4.07 14.17
CA ILE A 204 27.83 -3.30 15.35
C ILE A 204 28.42 -1.89 15.27
N ALA A 205 27.56 -0.88 15.41
CA ALA A 205 27.95 0.53 15.53
C ALA A 205 27.73 1.01 16.95
N THR A 206 28.69 1.79 17.46
CA THR A 206 28.66 2.38 18.80
C THR A 206 29.10 3.85 18.74
N MET A 207 28.88 4.58 19.82
CA MET A 207 29.45 5.92 20.05
C MET A 207 30.26 5.95 21.36
N ASN A 208 30.76 7.13 21.78
CA ASN A 208 31.39 7.33 23.10
C ASN A 208 32.53 6.36 23.43
N SER A 209 33.36 6.00 22.46
CA SER A 209 34.49 5.08 22.65
C SER A 209 34.13 3.67 23.14
N SER A 210 32.86 3.26 22.98
CA SER A 210 32.32 2.00 23.49
C SER A 210 32.63 0.75 22.66
N ALA A 211 33.21 0.89 21.46
CA ALA A 211 33.57 -0.26 20.62
C ALA A 211 34.49 -1.28 21.32
N ASN A 212 35.41 -0.83 22.19
CA ASN A 212 36.27 -1.74 22.94
C ASN A 212 35.48 -2.58 23.95
N THR A 213 34.53 -1.98 24.67
CA THR A 213 33.61 -2.71 25.57
C THR A 213 32.84 -3.79 24.83
N VAL A 214 32.37 -3.48 23.61
CA VAL A 214 31.68 -4.46 22.76
C VAL A 214 32.63 -5.57 22.31
N LEU A 215 33.80 -5.22 21.79
CA LEU A 215 34.81 -6.19 21.36
C LEU A 215 35.17 -7.12 22.51
N ASP A 216 35.49 -6.59 23.69
CA ASP A 216 35.85 -7.35 24.90
C ASP A 216 34.73 -8.28 25.38
N GLY A 217 33.48 -7.88 25.16
CA GLY A 217 32.30 -8.70 25.40
C GLY A 217 32.09 -9.86 24.40
N ILE A 218 32.74 -9.83 23.23
CA ILE A 218 32.67 -10.91 22.25
C ILE A 218 33.67 -12.02 22.63
N PRO A 219 33.23 -13.30 22.73
CA PRO A 219 34.12 -14.43 22.94
C PRO A 219 35.27 -14.44 21.93
N GLN A 220 36.50 -14.63 22.39
CA GLN A 220 37.70 -14.50 21.53
C GLN A 220 37.65 -15.42 20.30
N ASN A 221 37.11 -16.63 20.44
CA ASN A 221 36.92 -17.62 19.37
C ASN A 221 35.71 -17.36 18.45
N ARG A 222 35.07 -16.20 18.61
CA ARG A 222 33.93 -15.70 17.80
C ARG A 222 34.16 -14.28 17.32
N ARG A 223 35.28 -13.65 17.68
CA ARG A 223 35.60 -12.27 17.31
C ARG A 223 36.20 -12.22 15.91
N ASP A 224 35.44 -12.68 14.94
CA ASP A 224 35.85 -12.85 13.54
C ASP A 224 34.76 -12.34 12.57
N SER A 225 35.10 -12.34 11.29
CA SER A 225 34.21 -11.89 10.22
C SER A 225 33.09 -12.87 9.89
N ASP A 226 33.18 -14.14 10.34
CA ASP A 226 32.12 -15.13 10.08
C ASP A 226 30.92 -14.88 11.00
N HIS A 227 31.18 -14.46 12.24
CA HIS A 227 30.16 -14.16 13.24
C HIS A 227 29.76 -12.67 13.26
N TYR A 228 30.65 -11.75 12.88
CA TYR A 228 30.39 -10.31 12.89
C TYR A 228 30.85 -9.67 11.56
N SER A 229 30.15 -9.97 10.46
CA SER A 229 30.46 -9.48 9.11
C SER A 229 29.90 -8.09 8.85
N GLY A 230 30.50 -7.35 7.92
CA GLY A 230 29.96 -6.09 7.42
C GLY A 230 30.65 -5.61 6.15
N GLY A 231 30.34 -4.36 5.77
CA GLY A 231 30.75 -3.76 4.52
C GLY A 231 32.11 -3.05 4.55
N ALA A 232 32.28 -2.11 3.62
CA ALA A 232 33.56 -1.42 3.42
C ALA A 232 34.02 -0.57 4.61
N ASP A 233 33.10 -0.19 5.51
CA ASP A 233 33.41 0.64 6.68
C ASP A 233 33.98 -0.15 7.88
N CYS A 234 34.04 -1.48 7.79
CA CYS A 234 34.62 -2.34 8.82
C CYS A 234 36.10 -2.00 9.04
N PRO A 235 36.60 -2.01 10.29
CA PRO A 235 38.01 -1.77 10.55
C PRO A 235 38.87 -2.86 9.89
N THR A 236 39.93 -2.43 9.20
CA THR A 236 40.87 -3.36 8.54
C THR A 236 41.67 -4.12 9.58
N GLY A 237 41.60 -5.46 9.55
CA GLY A 237 42.42 -6.34 10.39
C GLY A 237 41.85 -6.66 11.78
N SER A 238 40.63 -6.25 12.12
CA SER A 238 40.07 -6.36 13.49
C SER A 238 39.24 -7.61 13.79
N GLY A 239 39.17 -8.60 12.88
CA GLY A 239 38.23 -9.70 13.03
C GLY A 239 36.79 -9.22 12.92
N ALA A 240 36.08 -9.09 14.04
CA ALA A 240 34.69 -8.62 14.09
C ALA A 240 34.52 -7.17 13.58
N CYS A 241 33.45 -6.90 12.82
CA CYS A 241 33.12 -5.59 12.23
C CYS A 241 32.44 -4.63 13.21
N VAL A 242 33.14 -4.28 14.30
CA VAL A 242 32.66 -3.39 15.36
C VAL A 242 33.42 -2.06 15.32
N LYS A 243 32.70 -0.93 15.35
CA LYS A 243 33.35 0.39 15.24
C LYS A 243 32.61 1.48 16.01
N ASN A 244 33.37 2.45 16.54
CA ASN A 244 32.84 3.74 16.96
C ASN A 244 32.63 4.62 15.71
N THR A 245 31.42 5.14 15.50
CA THR A 245 31.12 6.00 14.35
C THR A 245 30.13 7.10 14.74
N ASP A 246 30.02 8.12 13.89
CA ASP A 246 28.89 9.03 13.97
C ASP A 246 27.61 8.25 13.66
N LEU A 247 26.66 8.27 14.61
CA LEU A 247 25.37 7.60 14.49
C LEU A 247 24.31 8.49 13.83
N GLY A 248 24.64 9.73 13.45
CA GLY A 248 23.71 10.69 12.89
C GLY A 248 22.59 11.01 13.88
N ILE A 249 21.33 10.92 13.44
CA ILE A 249 20.18 11.16 14.34
C ILE A 249 20.14 10.16 15.52
N TRP A 250 20.66 8.96 15.34
CA TRP A 250 20.63 7.88 16.33
C TRP A 250 21.62 8.13 17.49
N GLY A 251 22.50 9.11 17.34
CA GLY A 251 23.44 9.61 18.35
C GLY A 251 22.92 10.82 19.14
N ASP A 252 21.64 11.21 18.97
CA ASP A 252 21.00 12.33 19.68
C ASP A 252 19.65 11.89 20.26
N ALA A 253 19.59 11.77 21.59
CA ALA A 253 18.41 11.26 22.29
C ALA A 253 17.14 12.10 22.02
N ASN A 254 17.27 13.42 21.84
CA ASN A 254 16.13 14.28 21.56
C ASN A 254 15.59 14.03 20.15
N LYS A 255 16.49 13.85 19.16
CA LYS A 255 16.08 13.55 17.78
C LYS A 255 15.44 12.18 17.66
N VAL A 256 15.97 11.19 18.36
CA VAL A 256 15.36 9.84 18.40
C VAL A 256 13.96 9.91 18.98
N MET A 257 13.76 10.60 20.11
CA MET A 257 12.44 10.72 20.73
C MET A 257 11.46 11.54 19.88
N ALA A 258 11.92 12.63 19.26
CA ALA A 258 11.10 13.38 18.31
C ALA A 258 10.63 12.51 17.13
N LEU A 259 11.52 11.68 16.58
CA LEU A 259 11.17 10.70 15.55
C LEU A 259 10.13 9.71 16.07
N VAL A 260 10.37 9.08 17.22
CA VAL A 260 9.46 8.12 17.86
C VAL A 260 8.08 8.75 18.07
N ASP A 261 8.02 9.95 18.64
CA ASP A 261 6.77 10.66 18.89
C ASP A 261 6.00 10.98 17.62
N SER A 262 6.70 11.27 16.52
CA SER A 262 6.06 11.51 15.23
C SER A 262 5.42 10.24 14.66
N ILE A 263 6.05 9.06 14.82
CA ILE A 263 5.61 7.83 14.13
C ILE A 263 4.87 6.82 15.01
N LYS A 264 4.83 7.00 16.34
CA LYS A 264 4.29 5.97 17.27
C LYS A 264 2.82 5.60 17.03
N THR A 265 2.05 6.44 16.35
CA THR A 265 0.64 6.17 15.97
C THR A 265 0.47 5.82 14.49
N ALA A 266 1.56 5.70 13.72
CA ALA A 266 1.50 5.43 12.29
C ALA A 266 1.17 3.96 12.00
N SER A 267 0.49 3.72 10.88
CA SER A 267 0.22 2.37 10.40
C SER A 267 1.54 1.63 10.09
N GLY A 268 1.68 0.39 10.55
CA GLY A 268 2.91 -0.40 10.40
C GLY A 268 3.97 -0.19 11.49
N VAL A 269 3.69 0.68 12.48
CA VAL A 269 4.50 0.86 13.69
C VAL A 269 3.77 0.24 14.88
N THR A 270 4.46 -0.58 15.66
CA THR A 270 3.97 -1.09 16.94
C THR A 270 4.74 -0.41 18.07
N TYR A 271 4.04 0.42 18.84
CA TYR A 271 4.58 1.10 20.01
C TYR A 271 4.19 0.38 21.30
N ILE A 272 5.17 0.04 22.12
CA ILE A 272 4.99 -0.61 23.42
C ILE A 272 5.50 0.31 24.51
N ASN A 273 4.56 0.82 25.32
CA ASN A 273 4.85 1.66 26.48
C ASN A 273 5.24 0.78 27.67
N GLY A 274 6.54 0.59 27.88
CA GLY A 274 7.11 -0.21 28.96
C GLY A 274 8.06 -1.29 28.46
N SER A 275 8.49 -2.15 29.38
CA SER A 275 9.40 -3.26 29.07
C SER A 275 8.63 -4.49 28.58
N VAL A 276 9.28 -5.28 27.73
CA VAL A 276 8.75 -6.55 27.19
C VAL A 276 9.59 -7.71 27.72
N SER A 277 8.93 -8.72 28.28
CA SER A 277 9.51 -10.00 28.64
C SER A 277 8.63 -11.12 28.10
N GLY A 278 9.22 -12.09 27.41
CA GLY A 278 8.45 -13.17 26.76
C GLY A 278 8.71 -13.33 25.27
N LYS A 279 7.71 -13.81 24.53
CA LYS A 279 7.77 -13.93 23.08
C LYS A 279 7.38 -12.61 22.43
N LEU A 280 8.14 -12.18 21.42
CA LEU A 280 7.78 -10.98 20.65
C LEU A 280 6.39 -11.10 20.01
N SER A 281 6.03 -12.30 19.56
CA SER A 281 4.75 -12.60 18.91
C SER A 281 3.52 -12.29 19.77
N ASP A 282 3.66 -12.26 21.09
CA ASP A 282 2.56 -11.98 22.01
C ASP A 282 2.18 -10.49 21.97
N HIS A 283 3.12 -9.63 21.54
CA HIS A 283 2.92 -8.19 21.37
C HIS A 283 2.88 -7.77 19.89
N VAL A 284 3.57 -8.52 19.03
CA VAL A 284 3.69 -8.26 17.59
C VAL A 284 3.37 -9.54 16.81
N PRO A 285 2.09 -9.90 16.63
CA PRO A 285 1.70 -11.19 16.04
C PRO A 285 2.23 -11.41 14.61
N SER A 286 2.49 -10.34 13.87
CA SER A 286 3.05 -10.39 12.51
C SER A 286 4.54 -10.76 12.48
N CYS A 287 5.26 -10.58 13.59
CA CYS A 287 6.73 -10.64 13.66
C CYS A 287 7.40 -9.81 12.56
N ALA A 288 6.81 -8.67 12.20
CA ALA A 288 7.34 -7.79 11.17
C ALA A 288 6.90 -6.34 11.37
N GLY A 289 7.66 -5.42 10.77
CA GLY A 289 7.39 -3.97 10.78
C GLY A 289 8.37 -3.18 11.66
N ILE A 290 7.97 -1.97 12.06
CA ILE A 290 8.76 -1.17 13.01
C ILE A 290 8.20 -1.41 14.41
N VAL A 291 9.04 -1.88 15.32
CA VAL A 291 8.67 -2.13 16.72
C VAL A 291 9.46 -1.19 17.61
N ILE A 292 8.75 -0.42 18.43
CA ILE A 292 9.34 0.53 19.38
C ILE A 292 8.97 0.07 20.79
N ILE A 293 9.96 -0.29 21.57
CA ILE A 293 9.83 -0.69 22.97
C ILE A 293 10.42 0.44 23.81
N GLN A 294 9.57 1.18 24.52
CA GLN A 294 10.02 2.30 25.34
C GLN A 294 10.90 1.84 26.52
N GLY A 295 10.67 0.63 27.03
CA GLY A 295 11.47 0.01 28.09
C GLY A 295 12.48 -1.01 27.57
N ASP A 296 12.82 -1.95 28.43
CA ASP A 296 13.76 -3.03 28.16
C ASP A 296 13.12 -4.16 27.35
N TYR A 297 13.94 -4.96 26.67
CA TYR A 297 13.48 -6.17 26.00
C TYR A 297 14.27 -7.40 26.45
N SER A 298 13.56 -8.38 27.03
CA SER A 298 14.11 -9.66 27.47
C SER A 298 13.33 -10.82 26.83
N PRO A 299 13.64 -11.18 25.57
CA PRO A 299 13.03 -12.35 24.95
C PRO A 299 13.34 -13.64 25.72
N ASN A 300 12.37 -14.55 25.78
CA ASN A 300 12.57 -15.89 26.31
C ASN A 300 11.83 -16.96 25.50
N GLY A 301 12.26 -18.21 25.63
CA GLY A 301 11.71 -19.32 24.83
C GLY A 301 12.03 -19.22 23.34
N ASN A 302 11.25 -19.92 22.52
CA ASN A 302 11.41 -19.89 21.06
C ASN A 302 10.73 -18.63 20.49
N GLN A 303 11.51 -17.75 19.88
CA GLN A 303 11.01 -16.55 19.22
C GLN A 303 10.62 -16.86 17.77
N CYS A 304 9.81 -15.98 17.18
CA CYS A 304 9.57 -15.98 15.74
C CYS A 304 10.72 -15.32 14.98
N ASP A 305 10.82 -15.62 13.68
CA ASP A 305 11.72 -14.88 12.79
C ASP A 305 11.15 -13.49 12.52
N PHE A 306 11.89 -12.46 12.92
CA PHE A 306 11.46 -11.07 12.85
C PHE A 306 11.95 -10.41 11.56
N LYS A 307 11.06 -9.67 10.88
CA LYS A 307 11.37 -8.92 9.65
C LYS A 307 11.05 -7.43 9.80
N GLY A 308 12.06 -6.63 10.11
CA GLY A 308 11.86 -5.19 10.28
C GLY A 308 12.88 -4.55 11.21
N VAL A 309 12.52 -3.39 11.76
CA VAL A 309 13.41 -2.61 12.63
C VAL A 309 12.87 -2.60 14.05
N MET A 310 13.75 -2.84 15.02
CA MET A 310 13.41 -2.81 16.44
C MET A 310 14.17 -1.70 17.14
N LEU A 311 13.45 -0.82 17.83
CA LEU A 311 14.01 0.22 18.70
C LEU A 311 13.74 -0.16 20.15
N ILE A 312 14.77 -0.36 20.96
CA ILE A 312 14.71 -0.70 22.38
C ILE A 312 15.28 0.49 23.15
N LEU A 313 14.43 1.21 23.90
CA LEU A 313 14.76 2.53 24.45
C LEU A 313 14.97 2.53 25.97
N GLY A 314 14.75 1.41 26.66
CA GLY A 314 14.99 1.28 28.11
C GLY A 314 16.44 1.03 28.51
N GLY A 315 17.31 0.73 27.52
CA GLY A 315 18.74 0.54 27.74
C GLY A 315 19.20 -0.91 27.87
N SER A 316 18.29 -1.88 28.01
CA SER A 316 18.65 -3.29 28.10
C SER A 316 18.03 -4.14 26.99
N PHE A 317 18.87 -4.88 26.27
CA PHE A 317 18.45 -5.97 25.40
C PHE A 317 19.06 -7.29 25.90
N ASN A 318 18.22 -8.17 26.44
CA ASN A 318 18.63 -9.46 27.00
C ASN A 318 18.09 -10.63 26.17
N GLY A 319 18.80 -10.95 25.10
CA GLY A 319 18.63 -12.12 24.25
C GLY A 319 19.23 -13.42 24.80
N SER A 320 19.57 -13.50 26.09
CA SER A 320 20.24 -14.67 26.65
C SER A 320 19.34 -15.93 26.58
N GLY A 321 19.84 -17.01 25.98
CA GLY A 321 19.08 -18.26 25.92
C GLY A 321 19.39 -19.26 24.78
N GLY A 322 18.62 -20.35 24.81
CA GLY A 322 18.72 -21.51 23.93
C GLY A 322 17.84 -21.47 22.67
N GLY A 323 16.99 -20.46 22.51
CA GLY A 323 16.06 -20.33 21.37
C GLY A 323 16.77 -20.01 20.05
N ASN A 324 16.13 -20.39 18.94
CA ASN A 324 16.56 -19.99 17.60
C ASN A 324 15.77 -18.75 17.16
N THR A 325 16.44 -17.77 16.56
CA THR A 325 15.78 -16.53 16.11
C THR A 325 16.55 -15.93 14.96
N ALA A 326 15.89 -15.73 13.82
CA ALA A 326 16.44 -14.92 12.74
C ALA A 326 15.79 -13.53 12.73
N ILE A 327 16.61 -12.50 12.79
CA ILE A 327 16.21 -11.10 12.65
C ILE A 327 16.74 -10.61 11.31
N ARG A 328 15.84 -10.17 10.43
CA ARG A 328 16.16 -9.57 9.15
C ARG A 328 15.69 -8.11 9.14
N GLY A 329 16.64 -7.19 9.17
CA GLY A 329 16.45 -5.76 9.39
C GLY A 329 17.50 -5.23 10.36
N ALA A 330 17.13 -4.38 11.30
CA ALA A 330 18.10 -3.76 12.20
C ALA A 330 17.56 -3.59 13.63
N ILE A 331 18.48 -3.52 14.59
CA ILE A 331 18.18 -3.31 16.00
C ILE A 331 18.91 -2.06 16.46
N TYR A 332 18.18 -1.16 17.12
CA TYR A 332 18.73 -0.03 17.84
C TYR A 332 18.46 -0.22 19.33
N VAL A 333 19.50 -0.12 20.15
CA VAL A 333 19.40 -0.18 21.61
C VAL A 333 19.98 1.10 22.18
N ALA A 334 19.19 1.83 22.95
CA ALA A 334 19.64 2.99 23.71
C ALA A 334 18.91 3.03 25.04
N ASN A 335 19.51 3.69 26.03
CA ASN A 335 18.82 4.04 27.27
C ASN A 335 18.44 5.50 27.16
N ILE A 336 17.20 5.80 26.74
CA ILE A 336 16.76 7.19 26.59
C ILE A 336 15.89 7.55 27.78
N GLN A 337 16.37 8.51 28.57
CA GLN A 337 15.72 8.97 29.78
C GLN A 337 15.30 10.41 29.62
N GLU A 338 14.09 10.73 30.08
CA GLU A 338 13.63 12.11 30.17
C GLU A 338 14.34 12.78 31.36
N SER A 339 15.18 13.77 31.06
CA SER A 339 15.95 14.52 32.06
C SER A 339 15.18 15.74 32.57
N SER A 340 14.33 16.31 31.72
CA SER A 340 13.32 17.32 32.03
C SER A 340 12.19 17.24 30.99
N PRO A 341 11.00 17.84 31.23
CA PRO A 341 9.87 17.75 30.30
C PRO A 341 10.28 18.05 28.85
N GLY A 342 10.16 17.05 27.97
CA GLY A 342 10.51 17.16 26.55
C GLY A 342 12.01 17.24 26.23
N THR A 343 12.89 16.93 27.20
CA THR A 343 14.35 16.86 27.01
C THR A 343 14.87 15.49 27.41
N TYR A 344 15.59 14.86 26.49
CA TYR A 344 16.04 13.50 26.60
C TYR A 344 17.57 13.42 26.60
N SER A 345 18.09 12.48 27.38
CA SER A 345 19.51 12.17 27.49
C SER A 345 19.75 10.67 27.43
N PHE A 346 20.95 10.28 26.98
CA PHE A 346 21.36 8.89 27.05
C PHE A 346 21.81 8.51 28.46
N GLY A 347 21.29 7.39 28.96
CA GLY A 347 21.86 6.61 30.04
C GLY A 347 22.83 5.54 29.53
N ASN A 348 23.15 4.58 30.40
CA ASN A 348 24.02 3.45 30.06
C ASN A 348 23.24 2.35 29.35
N VAL A 349 23.85 1.75 28.32
CA VAL A 349 23.32 0.61 27.57
C VAL A 349 23.97 -0.68 28.03
N SER A 350 23.16 -1.74 28.12
CA SER A 350 23.60 -3.11 28.30
C SER A 350 22.98 -4.01 27.23
N THR A 351 23.78 -4.90 26.65
CA THR A 351 23.27 -5.93 25.73
C THR A 351 23.86 -7.27 26.10
N ASP A 352 23.00 -8.25 26.34
CA ASP A 352 23.37 -9.63 26.62
C ASP A 352 22.66 -10.54 25.62
N ILE A 353 23.43 -11.15 24.71
CA ILE A 353 22.95 -12.10 23.72
C ILE A 353 23.60 -13.48 23.91
N SER A 354 24.07 -13.75 25.12
CA SER A 354 24.77 -14.98 25.49
C SER A 354 23.86 -16.23 25.43
N GLY A 355 24.44 -17.42 25.66
CA GLY A 355 23.70 -18.68 25.69
C GLY A 355 23.90 -19.60 24.48
N GLY A 356 23.12 -20.69 24.42
CA GLY A 356 23.39 -21.84 23.54
C GLY A 356 22.62 -21.91 22.20
N GLY A 357 21.58 -21.09 22.00
CA GLY A 357 20.74 -21.16 20.79
C GLY A 357 21.35 -20.50 19.55
N ASN A 358 20.69 -20.59 18.39
CA ASN A 358 21.14 -19.99 17.14
C ASN A 358 20.39 -18.67 16.88
N MET A 359 21.04 -17.53 17.13
CA MET A 359 20.50 -16.21 16.79
C MET A 359 21.26 -15.62 15.62
N SER A 360 20.54 -15.05 14.65
CA SER A 360 21.13 -14.23 13.60
C SER A 360 20.46 -12.87 13.48
N VAL A 361 21.24 -11.83 13.20
CA VAL A 361 20.76 -10.51 12.82
C VAL A 361 21.39 -10.19 11.48
N THR A 362 20.58 -9.89 10.46
CA THR A 362 21.07 -9.54 9.12
C THR A 362 20.48 -8.19 8.73
N TYR A 363 21.35 -7.20 8.49
CA TYR A 363 20.96 -5.87 8.03
C TYR A 363 20.13 -5.97 6.76
N ASP A 364 18.96 -5.33 6.74
CA ASP A 364 18.11 -5.25 5.56
C ASP A 364 17.63 -3.81 5.36
N ALA A 365 18.17 -3.16 4.32
CA ALA A 365 17.86 -1.79 3.97
C ALA A 365 16.42 -1.59 3.46
N SER A 366 15.68 -2.66 3.15
CA SER A 366 14.29 -2.54 2.67
C SER A 366 13.33 -1.91 3.70
N PHE A 367 13.71 -1.92 4.98
CA PHE A 367 12.97 -1.29 6.09
C PHE A 367 13.55 0.07 6.53
N LEU A 368 14.58 0.56 5.83
CA LEU A 368 15.37 1.75 6.17
C LEU A 368 15.47 2.71 4.98
N GLY A 369 16.13 3.85 5.18
CA GLY A 369 16.36 4.89 4.15
C GLY A 369 15.27 5.96 4.07
N GLY A 370 14.53 6.21 5.15
CA GLY A 370 13.60 7.35 5.28
C GLY A 370 14.32 8.68 5.55
N ASP A 371 13.68 9.81 5.23
CA ASP A 371 14.21 11.13 5.54
C ASP A 371 14.03 11.42 7.06
N PRO A 372 15.09 11.79 7.80
CA PRO A 372 14.98 12.11 9.23
C PRO A 372 14.15 13.37 9.54
N ASN A 373 13.99 14.29 8.59
CA ASN A 373 13.17 15.50 8.72
C ASN A 373 11.76 15.31 8.12
N ASP A 374 11.57 14.26 7.34
CA ASP A 374 10.29 13.82 6.80
C ASP A 374 10.21 12.29 6.90
N PRO A 375 10.02 11.71 8.10
CA PRO A 375 9.90 10.25 8.29
C PRO A 375 8.65 9.67 7.59
N PHE A 376 7.85 10.57 7.04
CA PHE A 376 6.66 10.39 6.26
C PHE A 376 6.87 10.72 4.78
N ALA A 377 8.10 10.89 4.30
CA ALA A 377 8.40 11.02 2.88
C ALA A 377 8.01 9.71 2.19
N GLY A 378 6.76 9.66 1.73
CA GLY A 378 6.10 8.45 1.27
C GLY A 378 4.84 8.06 2.06
N SER A 379 4.52 8.62 3.22
CA SER A 379 3.30 8.34 3.98
C SER A 379 2.16 9.35 3.72
N GLY A 380 0.92 8.89 3.79
CA GLY A 380 -0.33 9.61 3.53
C GLY A 380 -1.50 8.61 3.58
N PRO A 381 -2.77 9.00 3.50
CA PRO A 381 -3.83 8.02 3.27
C PRO A 381 -3.61 7.35 1.90
N ILE A 382 -3.98 6.07 1.76
CA ILE A 382 -4.11 5.44 0.43
C ILE A 382 -4.99 6.35 -0.42
N LYS A 383 -4.43 6.92 -1.49
CA LYS A 383 -5.17 7.78 -2.40
C LYS A 383 -5.31 7.07 -3.73
N THR A 384 -6.52 6.97 -4.24
CA THR A 384 -6.74 6.71 -5.66
C THR A 384 -6.95 8.03 -6.36
N THR A 385 -6.26 8.23 -7.48
CA THR A 385 -6.46 9.38 -8.36
C THR A 385 -7.00 8.88 -9.68
N VAL A 386 -8.13 9.41 -10.12
CA VAL A 386 -8.65 9.15 -11.46
C VAL A 386 -7.76 9.91 -12.45
N LEU A 387 -7.08 9.18 -13.32
CA LEU A 387 -6.23 9.76 -14.38
C LEU A 387 -7.01 10.03 -15.66
N ALA A 388 -8.03 9.22 -15.93
CA ALA A 388 -8.88 9.36 -17.11
C ALA A 388 -10.26 8.76 -16.82
N TRP A 389 -11.28 9.35 -17.43
CA TRP A 389 -12.67 8.94 -17.33
C TRP A 389 -13.37 9.29 -18.65
N ASN A 390 -13.43 8.33 -19.57
CA ASN A 390 -13.85 8.61 -20.95
C ASN A 390 -14.86 7.56 -21.43
N ASP A 391 -15.85 8.00 -22.22
CA ASP A 391 -16.63 7.12 -23.09
C ASP A 391 -15.70 6.56 -24.19
N VAL A 392 -15.81 5.26 -24.46
CA VAL A 392 -15.01 4.56 -25.48
C VAL A 392 -15.88 3.89 -26.55
N LEU A 393 -17.20 4.12 -26.53
CA LEU A 393 -18.16 3.57 -27.51
C LEU A 393 -18.92 4.65 -28.30
#